data_AF-A0A950DP60-F1
#
_entry.id   AF-A0A950DP60-F1
#
_cell.length_a   1.000
_cell.length_b   1.000
_cell.length_c   1.000
_cell.angle_alpha   90.00
_cell.angle_beta   90.00
_cell.angle_gamma   90.00
#
_symmetry.space_group_name_H-M   'P 1'
#
loop_
_entity.id
_entity.type
_entity.pdbx_description
1 polymer ?
#
loop_
_entity_poly.entity_id
_entity_poly.type
_entity_poly.pdbx_seq_one_letter_code
_entity_poly.pdbx_strand_id
1 'polypeptide(L)'
;IEYPLALPVMIAGLRTSTIEVIASATLAAFIGGGGLGTLILDGLANNDMRQLVLGGGTVALLAIAAESLIGIWEHRTAARYGRTSGVA
;
A
#
# COMPACT_ATOMS: atom_id res chain seq x y z
N ILE A 1 6.59 -25.83 18.30
CA ILE A 1 7.09 -25.36 16.98
C ILE A 1 5.92 -24.59 16.34
N GLU A 2 5.88 -23.26 16.54
CA GLU A 2 4.68 -22.40 16.42
C GLU A 2 4.63 -21.55 15.14
N TYR A 3 5.60 -21.71 14.25
CA TYR A 3 5.69 -21.07 12.93
C TYR A 3 4.35 -20.90 12.18
N PRO A 4 3.40 -21.85 12.22
CA PRO A 4 2.11 -21.65 11.58
C PRO A 4 1.27 -20.47 12.03
N LEU A 5 1.25 -20.16 13.32
CA LEU A 5 0.33 -19.15 13.83
C LEU A 5 0.84 -17.73 13.57
N ALA A 6 2.16 -17.56 13.41
CA ALA A 6 2.79 -16.25 13.24
C ALA A 6 2.66 -15.68 11.81
N LEU A 7 2.54 -16.55 10.80
CA LEU A 7 2.47 -16.15 9.38
C LEU A 7 1.36 -15.13 9.05
N PRO A 8 0.09 -15.30 9.46
CA PRO A 8 -0.95 -14.31 9.17
C PRO A 8 -0.66 -12.95 9.80
N VAL A 9 -0.08 -12.92 11.01
CA VAL A 9 0.31 -11.67 11.68
C VAL A 9 1.46 -10.98 10.95
N MET A 10 2.43 -11.74 10.44
CA MET A 10 3.53 -11.19 9.64
C MET A 10 3.03 -10.56 8.33
N ILE A 11 2.10 -11.22 7.64
CA ILE A 11 1.53 -10.70 6.39
C ILE A 11 0.71 -9.43 6.65
N ALA A 12 -0.07 -9.39 7.74
CA ALA A 12 -0.78 -8.19 8.16
C ALA A 12 0.19 -7.02 8.42
N GLY A 13 1.31 -7.27 9.11
CA GLY A 13 2.35 -6.26 9.32
C GLY A 13 2.96 -5.75 8.02
N LEU A 14 3.22 -6.66 7.06
CA LEU A 14 3.81 -6.33 5.75
C LEU A 14 2.91 -5.43 4.91
N ARG A 15 1.59 -5.66 4.98
CA ARG A 15 0.56 -4.81 4.36
C ARG A 15 0.62 -3.38 4.89
N THR A 16 0.57 -3.22 6.21
CA THR A 16 0.64 -1.90 6.85
C THR A 16 1.96 -1.19 6.55
N SER A 17 3.10 -1.87 6.68
CA SER A 17 4.40 -1.27 6.38
C SER A 17 4.51 -0.82 4.91
N THR A 18 3.94 -1.56 3.98
CA THR A 18 3.97 -1.18 2.55
C THR A 18 3.21 0.12 2.31
N ILE A 19 2.02 0.28 2.90
CA ILE A 19 1.23 1.50 2.77
C ILE A 19 1.96 2.70 3.41
N GLU A 20 2.55 2.51 4.58
CA GLU A 20 3.34 3.55 5.26
C GLU A 20 4.54 4.02 4.42
N VAL A 21 5.22 3.11 3.72
CA VAL A 21 6.33 3.46 2.81
C VAL A 21 5.83 4.27 1.62
N ILE A 22 4.69 3.91 1.03
CA ILE A 22 4.09 4.65 -0.11
C ILE A 22 3.63 6.04 0.35
N ALA A 23 3.02 6.14 1.52
CA ALA A 23 2.63 7.41 2.13
C ALA A 23 3.86 8.30 2.35
N SER A 24 4.91 7.75 2.97
CA SER A 24 6.18 8.45 3.20
C SER A 24 6.83 8.91 1.88
N ALA A 25 6.82 8.08 0.84
CA ALA A 25 7.32 8.44 -0.49
C ALA A 25 6.50 9.56 -1.15
N THR A 26 5.21 9.65 -0.86
CA THR A 26 4.35 10.75 -1.32
C THR A 26 4.69 12.04 -0.57
N LEU A 27 4.92 11.94 0.74
CA LEU A 27 5.33 13.07 1.58
C LEU A 27 6.74 13.59 1.26
N ALA A 28 7.63 12.75 0.69
CA ALA A 28 8.97 13.15 0.28
C ALA A 28 9.00 14.34 -0.71
N ALA A 29 7.91 14.54 -1.45
CA ALA A 29 7.77 15.68 -2.34
C ALA A 29 7.78 17.03 -1.58
N PHE A 30 7.31 17.08 -0.33
CA PHE A 30 7.27 18.31 0.47
C PHE A 30 8.66 18.83 0.86
N ILE A 31 9.65 17.94 1.01
CA ILE A 31 11.01 18.31 1.40
C ILE A 31 11.93 18.52 0.18
N GLY A 32 11.38 18.57 -1.03
CA GLY A 32 12.16 18.70 -2.26
C GLY A 32 12.89 17.40 -2.68
N GLY A 33 12.55 16.26 -2.07
CA GLY A 33 13.11 14.95 -2.42
C GLY A 33 12.61 14.39 -3.76
N GLY A 34 11.64 15.06 -4.40
CA GLY A 34 10.96 14.56 -5.58
C GLY A 34 10.06 13.36 -5.26
N GLY A 35 9.56 12.68 -6.31
CA GLY A 35 8.78 11.44 -6.16
C GLY A 35 7.31 11.58 -6.55
N LEU A 36 6.48 10.61 -6.13
CA LEU A 36 5.09 10.49 -6.58
C LEU A 36 4.20 11.67 -6.13
N GLY A 37 4.57 12.35 -5.04
CA GLY A 37 3.83 13.50 -4.52
C GLY A 37 4.07 14.82 -5.25
N THR A 38 5.07 14.93 -6.13
CA THR A 38 5.37 16.21 -6.81
C THR A 38 4.23 16.65 -7.72
N LEU A 39 3.61 15.73 -8.45
CA LEU A 39 2.44 16.00 -9.29
C LEU A 39 1.25 16.57 -8.47
N ILE A 40 1.09 16.12 -7.23
CA ILE A 40 0.04 16.60 -6.32
C ILE A 40 0.36 18.03 -5.88
N LEU A 41 1.61 18.29 -5.49
CA LEU A 41 2.05 19.61 -5.05
C LEU A 41 2.02 20.63 -6.19
N ASP A 42 2.42 20.24 -7.40
CA ASP A 42 2.37 21.09 -8.58
C ASP A 42 0.92 21.43 -8.95
N GLY A 43 0.00 20.46 -8.89
CA GLY A 43 -1.42 20.71 -9.11
C GLY A 43 -2.03 21.63 -8.04
N LEU A 44 -1.62 21.45 -6.78
CA LEU A 44 -2.04 22.32 -5.68
C LEU A 44 -1.51 23.75 -5.84
N ALA A 45 -0.23 23.90 -6.19
CA ALA A 45 0.41 25.20 -6.39
C ALA A 45 -0.20 25.99 -7.54
N ASN A 46 -0.55 25.31 -8.64
CA ASN A 46 -1.18 25.92 -9.80
C ASN A 46 -2.72 26.05 -9.69
N ASN A 47 -3.31 25.62 -8.58
CA ASN A 47 -4.78 25.50 -8.43
C ASN A 47 -5.44 24.69 -9.57
N ASP A 48 -4.69 23.78 -10.19
CA ASP A 48 -5.20 22.92 -11.25
C ASP A 48 -5.70 21.61 -10.65
N MET A 49 -7.02 21.54 -10.47
CA MET A 49 -7.70 20.34 -9.97
C MET A 49 -7.46 19.12 -10.87
N ARG A 50 -7.28 19.30 -12.19
CA ARG A 50 -7.00 18.15 -13.08
C ARG A 50 -5.64 17.53 -12.73
N GLN A 51 -4.62 18.35 -12.54
CA GLN A 51 -3.28 17.87 -12.21
C GLN A 51 -3.24 17.24 -10.81
N LEU A 52 -3.97 17.82 -9.84
CA LEU A 52 -4.09 17.27 -8.49
C LEU A 52 -4.76 15.89 -8.50
N VAL A 53 -5.86 15.72 -9.26
CA VAL A 53 -6.55 14.44 -9.42
C VAL A 53 -5.70 13.42 -10.17
N LEU A 54 -4.95 13.83 -11.19
CA LEU A 54 -4.03 12.94 -11.91
C LEU A 54 -2.89 12.45 -10.99
N GLY A 55 -2.29 13.36 -10.21
CA GLY A 55 -1.25 13.02 -9.24
C GLY A 55 -1.78 12.09 -8.14
N GLY A 56 -2.87 12.48 -7.49
CA GLY A 56 -3.50 11.69 -6.44
C GLY A 56 -4.01 10.34 -6.94
N GLY A 57 -4.60 10.32 -8.14
CA GLY A 57 -5.05 9.09 -8.81
C GLY A 57 -3.90 8.13 -9.10
N THR A 58 -2.74 8.65 -9.54
CA THR A 58 -1.55 7.82 -9.78
C THR A 58 -1.03 7.18 -8.51
N VAL A 59 -0.97 7.94 -7.40
CA VAL A 59 -0.58 7.41 -6.08
C VAL A 59 -1.57 6.37 -5.58
N ALA A 60 -2.88 6.64 -5.69
CA ALA A 60 -3.93 5.73 -5.27
C ALA A 60 -3.90 4.41 -6.07
N LEU A 61 -3.68 4.49 -7.39
CA LEU A 61 -3.52 3.30 -8.24
C LEU A 61 -2.30 2.47 -7.83
N LEU A 62 -1.18 3.12 -7.52
CA LEU A 62 0.02 2.43 -7.06
C LEU A 62 -0.18 1.77 -5.69
N ALA A 63 -0.87 2.43 -4.76
CA ALA A 63 -1.22 1.87 -3.46
C ALA A 63 -2.13 0.64 -3.61
N ILE A 64 -3.17 0.72 -4.44
CA ILE A 64 -4.08 -0.41 -4.71
C ILE A 64 -3.33 -1.55 -5.41
N ALA A 65 -2.43 -1.25 -6.34
CA ALA A 65 -1.62 -2.26 -7.02
C ALA A 65 -0.70 -3.00 -6.03
N ALA A 66 -0.04 -2.28 -5.12
CA ALA A 66 0.80 -2.86 -4.07
C ALA A 66 -0.03 -3.74 -3.12
N GLU A 67 -1.18 -3.24 -2.68
CA GLU A 67 -2.11 -3.96 -1.81
C GLU A 67 -2.64 -5.25 -2.46
N SER A 68 -2.99 -5.16 -3.74
CA SER A 68 -3.46 -6.30 -4.54
C SER A 68 -2.36 -7.33 -4.73
N LEU A 69 -1.12 -6.89 -4.96
CA LEU A 69 0.03 -7.77 -5.08
C LEU A 69 0.20 -8.57 -3.78
N ILE A 70 0.23 -7.90 -2.64
CA ILE A 70 0.33 -8.54 -1.31
C ILE A 70 -0.83 -9.51 -1.09
N GLY A 71 -2.06 -9.13 -1.44
CA GLY A 71 -3.24 -10.02 -1.37
C GLY A 71 -3.11 -11.26 -2.25
N ILE A 72 -2.52 -11.16 -3.44
CA ILE A 72 -2.25 -12.33 -4.31
C ILE A 72 -1.19 -13.24 -3.68
N TRP A 73 -0.12 -12.67 -3.12
CA TRP A 73 0.91 -13.42 -2.39
C TRP A 73 0.32 -14.12 -1.16
N GLU A 74 -0.58 -13.44 -0.46
CA GLU A 74 -1.35 -13.98 0.64
C GLU A 74 -2.20 -15.16 0.16
N HIS A 75 -3.03 -15.02 -0.89
CA HIS A 75 -3.85 -16.13 -1.39
C HIS A 75 -3.04 -17.34 -1.85
N ARG A 76 -1.87 -17.14 -2.48
CA ARG A 76 -0.98 -18.24 -2.87
C ARG A 76 -0.36 -18.95 -1.67
N THR A 77 -0.06 -18.22 -0.60
CA THR A 77 0.52 -18.77 0.64
C THR A 77 -0.57 -19.35 1.56
N ALA A 78 -1.73 -18.72 1.62
CA ALA A 78 -2.90 -19.05 2.42
C ALA A 78 -3.70 -20.24 1.86
N ALA A 79 -3.49 -20.62 0.60
CA ALA A 79 -3.93 -21.93 0.07
C ALA A 79 -3.38 -23.11 0.89
N ARG A 80 -2.39 -22.89 1.77
CA ARG A 80 -1.88 -23.88 2.73
C ARG A 80 -2.19 -23.60 4.21
N TYR A 81 -2.97 -22.56 4.55
CA TYR A 81 -3.22 -22.09 5.94
C TYR A 81 -4.71 -22.02 6.35
N GLY A 82 -5.44 -23.13 6.18
CA GLY A 82 -6.68 -23.55 6.88
C GLY A 82 -7.80 -22.53 7.16
N ARG A 83 -9.04 -22.66 6.67
CA ARG A 83 -10.01 -23.76 6.84
C ARG A 83 -10.08 -24.44 8.22
N THR A 84 -9.57 -23.86 9.31
CA THR A 84 -9.65 -24.48 10.66
C THR A 84 -9.97 -23.56 11.83
N SER A 85 -10.65 -22.43 11.62
CA SER A 85 -11.52 -21.88 12.67
C SER A 85 -12.98 -22.10 12.25
N GLY A 86 -13.31 -23.40 12.18
CA GLY A 86 -14.69 -23.83 12.37
C GLY A 86 -15.15 -23.25 13.70
N VAL A 87 -16.22 -22.48 13.61
CA VAL A 87 -17.07 -22.09 14.73
C VAL A 87 -17.41 -23.37 15.50
N ALA A 88 -16.84 -23.49 16.70
CA ALA A 88 -17.21 -24.45 17.72
C ALA A 88 -17.59 -23.66 18.97
#